data_AF-A0AAE3DGW9-F1
#
_entry.id   AF-A0AAE3DGW9-F1
#
_cell.length_a   1.000
_cell.length_b   1.000
_cell.length_c   1.000
_cell.angle_alpha   90.00
_cell.angle_beta   90.00
_cell.angle_gamma   90.00
#
_symmetry.space_group_name_H-M   'P 1'
#
loop_
_entity.id
_entity.type
_entity.pdbx_description
1 polymer ?
#
loop_
_entity_poly.entity_id
_entity_poly.type
_entity_poly.pdbx_seq_one_letter_code
_entity_poly.pdbx_strand_id
1 'polypeptide(L)'
;MSKHLNPLEKEFLIRQYKSNYRIKMRDFCEANRISTGAFQKWIKQYDEGGLEGLARADSEIKDVLPEGIDRTEESYKREILKLRIENERLKKNYVVQTTDTGEQEFIRLRPKNSKS
;
A
#
# COMPACT_ATOMS: atom_id res chain seq x y z
N MET A 1 -16.81 15.19 -13.98
CA MET A 1 -17.17 14.15 -13.00
C MET A 1 -16.05 14.03 -11.98
N SER A 2 -16.31 14.37 -10.72
CA SER A 2 -15.32 14.23 -9.63
C SER A 2 -15.10 12.76 -9.33
N LYS A 3 -13.85 12.27 -9.47
CA LYS A 3 -13.50 10.91 -9.06
C LYS A 3 -13.81 10.73 -7.57
N HIS A 4 -14.65 9.76 -7.24
CA HIS A 4 -14.90 9.41 -5.84
C HIS A 4 -13.71 8.58 -5.34
N LEU A 5 -12.87 9.20 -4.51
CA LEU A 5 -11.73 8.55 -3.89
C LEU A 5 -12.18 7.73 -2.67
N ASN A 6 -11.71 6.50 -2.56
CA ASN A 6 -11.93 5.62 -1.42
C ASN A 6 -11.07 6.05 -0.20
N PRO A 7 -11.33 5.52 1.01
CA PRO A 7 -10.58 5.92 2.21
C PRO A 7 -9.07 5.71 2.12
N LEU A 8 -8.61 4.62 1.49
CA LEU A 8 -7.19 4.32 1.31
C LEU A 8 -6.50 5.30 0.34
N GLU A 9 -7.16 5.63 -0.78
CA GLU A 9 -6.65 6.60 -1.74
C GLU A 9 -6.51 7.98 -1.09
N LYS A 10 -7.46 8.37 -0.23
CA LYS A 10 -7.37 9.61 0.56
C LYS A 10 -6.20 9.56 1.54
N GLU A 11 -6.04 8.47 2.30
CA GLU A 11 -4.93 8.30 3.24
C GLU A 11 -3.58 8.41 2.51
N PHE A 12 -3.45 7.73 1.37
CA PHE A 12 -2.23 7.76 0.56
C PHE A 12 -1.85 9.19 0.17
N LEU A 13 -2.80 9.99 -0.29
CA LEU A 13 -2.59 11.38 -0.65
C LEU A 13 -2.22 12.25 0.57
N ILE A 14 -2.86 12.03 1.71
CA ILE A 14 -2.52 12.72 2.96
C ILE A 14 -1.08 12.40 3.37
N ARG A 15 -0.68 11.13 3.33
CA ARG A 15 0.69 10.71 3.66
C ARG A 15 1.72 11.28 2.68
N GLN A 16 1.42 11.29 1.38
CA GLN A 16 2.30 11.91 0.37
C GLN A 16 2.47 13.42 0.56
N TYR A 17 1.40 14.12 0.93
CA TYR A 17 1.47 15.54 1.23
C TYR A 17 2.27 15.80 2.51
N LYS A 18 1.99 15.04 3.59
CA LYS A 18 2.69 15.18 4.88
C LYS A 18 4.17 14.81 4.82
N SER A 19 4.57 13.89 3.94
CA SER A 19 5.99 13.53 3.74
C SER A 19 6.79 14.59 2.96
N ASN A 20 6.11 15.49 2.24
CA ASN A 20 6.73 16.52 1.41
C ASN A 20 6.31 17.93 1.81
N TYR A 21 6.88 18.44 2.89
CA TYR A 21 6.60 19.78 3.46
C TYR A 21 6.97 20.98 2.54
N ARG A 22 7.58 20.74 1.38
CA ARG A 22 7.95 21.80 0.42
C ARG A 22 6.82 22.14 -0.56
N ILE A 23 5.84 21.26 -0.74
CA ILE A 23 4.76 21.45 -1.70
C ILE A 23 3.63 22.23 -1.02
N LYS A 24 3.17 23.33 -1.64
CA LYS A 24 2.00 24.05 -1.12
C LYS A 24 0.74 23.22 -1.36
N MET A 25 -0.19 23.25 -0.40
CA MET A 25 -1.44 22.49 -0.49
C MET A 25 -2.23 22.75 -1.78
N ARG A 26 -2.22 24.00 -2.28
CA ARG A 26 -2.89 24.37 -3.52
C ARG A 26 -2.30 23.61 -4.72
N ASP A 27 -0.98 23.66 -4.87
CA ASP A 27 -0.26 23.01 -5.97
C ASP A 27 -0.44 21.48 -5.91
N PHE A 28 -0.41 20.91 -4.70
CA PHE A 28 -0.67 19.48 -4.48
C PHE A 28 -2.10 19.09 -4.88
N CYS A 29 -3.10 19.89 -4.49
CA CYS A 29 -4.50 19.63 -4.81
C CYS A 29 -4.78 19.77 -6.30
N GLU A 30 -4.17 20.76 -6.97
CA GLU A 30 -4.30 20.97 -8.41
C GLU A 30 -3.71 19.79 -9.20
N ALA A 31 -2.50 19.34 -8.84
CA ALA A 31 -1.85 18.19 -9.45
C ALA A 31 -2.70 16.90 -9.34
N ASN A 32 -3.40 16.72 -8.21
CA ASN A 32 -4.24 15.56 -7.94
C ASN A 32 -5.72 15.76 -8.32
N ARG A 33 -6.09 16.93 -8.89
CA ARG A 33 -7.46 17.30 -9.27
C ARG A 33 -8.47 17.19 -8.11
N ILE A 34 -8.07 17.65 -6.93
CA ILE A 34 -8.86 17.65 -5.70
C ILE A 34 -9.14 19.10 -5.30
N SER A 35 -10.31 19.34 -4.69
CA SER A 35 -10.59 20.63 -4.07
C SER A 35 -9.77 20.80 -2.79
N THR A 36 -9.11 21.95 -2.63
CA THR A 36 -8.35 22.28 -1.41
C THR A 36 -9.21 22.17 -0.14
N GLY A 37 -10.47 22.60 -0.20
CA GLY A 37 -11.40 22.49 0.94
C GLY A 37 -11.76 21.05 1.29
N ALA A 38 -11.93 20.19 0.27
CA ALA A 38 -12.17 18.76 0.49
C ALA A 38 -10.93 18.09 1.11
N PHE A 39 -9.74 18.41 0.60
CA PHE A 39 -8.49 17.86 1.11
C PHE A 39 -8.20 18.27 2.55
N GLN A 40 -8.43 19.55 2.88
CA GLN A 40 -8.30 20.04 4.26
C GLN A 40 -9.26 19.33 5.22
N LYS A 41 -10.49 19.06 4.78
CA LYS A 41 -11.45 18.25 5.56
C LYS A 41 -10.95 16.83 5.79
N TRP A 42 -10.38 16.19 4.77
CA TRP A 42 -9.82 14.84 4.91
C TRP A 42 -8.63 14.81 5.87
N ILE A 43 -7.73 15.79 5.82
CA ILE A 43 -6.62 15.88 6.78
C ILE A 43 -7.14 15.94 8.22
N LYS A 44 -8.15 16.79 8.49
CA LYS A 44 -8.76 16.89 9.82
C LYS A 44 -9.40 15.58 10.26
N GLN A 45 -10.18 14.95 9.39
CA GLN A 45 -10.82 13.66 9.65
C GLN A 45 -9.80 12.55 9.95
N TYR A 46 -8.70 12.53 9.21
CA TYR A 46 -7.62 11.56 9.40
C TYR A 46 -6.83 11.82 10.69
N ASP A 47 -6.62 13.09 11.06
CA ASP A 47 -5.91 13.43 12.30
C ASP A 47 -6.74 13.12 13.54
N GLU A 48 -8.06 13.15 13.45
CA GLU A 48 -8.99 12.81 14.54
C GLU A 48 -9.29 11.30 14.64
N GLY A 49 -9.50 10.63 13.50
CA GLY A 49 -10.03 9.26 13.45
C GLY A 49 -9.24 8.29 12.58
N GLY A 50 -8.03 8.65 12.14
CA GLY A 50 -7.21 7.82 11.25
C GLY A 50 -7.92 7.46 9.95
N LEU A 51 -7.66 6.25 9.46
CA LEU A 51 -8.30 5.73 8.23
C LEU A 51 -9.83 5.60 8.37
N GLU A 52 -10.32 5.26 9.57
CA GLU A 52 -11.75 5.13 9.85
C GLU A 52 -12.47 6.48 9.73
N GLY A 53 -11.82 7.57 10.15
CA GLY A 53 -12.34 8.93 9.99
C GLY A 53 -12.55 9.36 8.52
N LEU A 54 -11.87 8.71 7.57
CA LEU A 54 -11.98 8.96 6.13
C LEU A 54 -13.09 8.18 5.43
N ALA A 55 -13.62 7.14 6.11
CA ALA A 55 -14.76 6.37 5.64
C ALA A 55 -16.04 7.22 5.66
N ARG A 56 -16.96 6.98 4.71
CA ARG A 56 -18.32 7.53 4.83
C ARG A 56 -19.07 6.70 5.86
N ALA A 57 -20.00 7.32 6.59
CA ALA A 57 -20.89 6.60 7.51
C ALA A 57 -21.62 5.42 6.83
N ASP A 58 -21.89 5.53 5.53
CA ASP A 58 -22.60 4.53 4.74
C ASP A 58 -21.67 3.62 3.92
N SER A 59 -20.34 3.75 4.05
CA SER A 59 -19.38 2.90 3.34
C SER A 59 -18.68 1.99 4.34
N GLU A 60 -19.06 0.72 4.36
CA GLU A 60 -18.18 -0.31 4.89
C GLU A 60 -16.85 -0.23 4.12
N ILE A 61 -15.74 -0.12 4.85
CA ILE A 61 -14.42 -0.28 4.26
C ILE A 61 -14.41 -1.71 3.71
N LYS A 62 -14.56 -1.85 2.38
CA LYS A 62 -14.44 -3.14 1.71
C LYS A 62 -13.19 -3.82 2.21
N ASP A 63 -13.33 -5.08 2.62
CA ASP A 63 -12.19 -5.84 3.08
C ASP A 63 -11.12 -5.83 1.98
N VAL A 64 -9.97 -5.27 2.34
CA VAL A 64 -8.81 -5.16 1.44
C VAL A 64 -8.11 -6.51 1.38
N LEU A 65 -8.34 -7.34 2.39
CA LEU A 65 -7.73 -8.64 2.51
C LEU A 65 -8.47 -9.65 1.62
N PRO A 66 -7.73 -10.56 0.99
CA PRO A 66 -8.30 -11.76 0.36
C PRO A 66 -9.26 -12.50 1.29
N GLU A 67 -10.28 -13.11 0.69
CA GLU A 67 -11.19 -14.00 1.42
C GLU A 67 -10.38 -15.07 2.19
N GLY A 68 -10.70 -15.23 3.48
CA GLY A 68 -10.04 -16.22 4.35
C GLY A 68 -8.82 -15.72 5.14
N ILE A 69 -8.44 -14.44 5.05
CA ILE A 69 -7.44 -13.86 5.96
C ILE A 69 -8.12 -13.41 7.25
N ASP A 70 -7.71 -14.03 8.36
CA ASP A 70 -8.11 -13.59 9.69
C ASP A 70 -7.46 -12.25 10.04
N ARG A 71 -8.24 -11.31 10.58
CA ARG A 71 -7.82 -9.94 10.91
C ARG A 71 -7.08 -9.86 12.25
N THR A 72 -6.36 -10.89 12.63
CA THR A 72 -5.55 -10.93 13.84
C THR A 72 -4.19 -10.28 13.60
N GLU A 73 -3.65 -9.60 14.62
CA GLU A 73 -2.31 -9.01 14.57
C GLU A 73 -1.24 -10.03 14.16
N GLU A 74 -1.41 -11.28 14.59
CA GLU A 74 -0.51 -12.38 14.26
C GLU A 74 -0.57 -12.75 12.77
N SER A 75 -1.77 -12.81 12.18
CA SER A 75 -1.96 -13.03 10.74
C SER A 75 -1.25 -11.95 9.91
N TYR A 76 -1.41 -10.68 10.30
CA TYR A 76 -0.70 -9.57 9.64
C TYR A 76 0.82 -9.67 9.78
N LYS A 77 1.33 -10.01 10.98
CA LYS A 77 2.78 -10.21 11.20
C LYS A 77 3.33 -11.33 10.32
N ARG A 78 2.61 -12.44 10.20
CA ARG A 78 2.99 -13.57 9.33
C ARG A 78 3.03 -13.17 7.86
N GLU A 79 2.02 -12.45 7.38
CA GLU A 79 1.97 -12.01 5.98
C GLU A 79 3.06 -10.97 5.68
N ILE A 80 3.31 -10.01 6.59
CA ILE A 80 4.41 -9.04 6.45
C ILE A 80 5.76 -9.76 6.38
N LEU A 81 6.00 -10.78 7.21
CA LEU A 81 7.24 -11.55 7.18
C LEU A 81 7.40 -12.27 5.84
N LYS A 82 6.34 -12.95 5.36
CA LYS A 82 6.31 -13.61 4.05
C LYS A 82 6.63 -12.65 2.92
N LEU A 83 5.98 -11.48 2.90
CA LEU A 83 6.21 -10.43 1.91
C LEU A 83 7.64 -9.87 1.98
N ARG A 84 8.24 -9.73 3.16
CA ARG A 84 9.64 -9.27 3.29
C ARG A 84 10.64 -10.28 2.72
N ILE A 85 10.44 -11.57 2.97
CA ILE A 85 11.27 -12.65 2.41
C ILE A 85 11.16 -12.64 0.88
N GLU A 86 9.92 -12.59 0.38
CA GLU A 86 9.60 -12.51 -1.04
C GLU A 86 10.25 -11.28 -1.71
N ASN A 87 10.14 -10.11 -1.08
CA ASN A 87 10.73 -8.88 -1.60
C ASN A 87 12.26 -8.95 -1.66
N GLU A 88 12.91 -9.47 -0.62
CA GLU A 88 14.36 -9.72 -0.63
C GLU A 88 14.77 -10.74 -1.70
N ARG A 89 13.95 -11.76 -1.95
CA ARG A 89 14.14 -12.74 -3.01
C ARG A 89 14.11 -12.06 -4.39
N LEU A 90 13.07 -11.28 -4.66
CA LEU A 90 12.90 -10.56 -5.93
C LEU A 90 14.04 -9.56 -6.16
N LYS A 91 14.49 -8.83 -5.13
CA LYS A 91 15.67 -7.95 -5.21
C LYS A 91 16.94 -8.70 -5.66
N LYS A 92 17.07 -9.96 -5.28
CA LYS A 92 18.20 -10.82 -5.66
C LYS A 92 18.01 -11.53 -7.01
N ASN A 93 16.92 -11.21 -7.73
CA ASN A 93 16.53 -11.81 -9.02
C ASN A 93 16.32 -13.33 -8.96
N TYR A 94 15.74 -13.82 -7.88
CA TYR A 94 15.28 -15.21 -7.81
C TYR A 94 13.82 -15.29 -8.28
N VAL A 95 13.52 -16.30 -9.09
CA VAL A 95 12.17 -16.69 -9.51
C VAL A 95 11.79 -18.02 -8.87
N VAL A 96 10.50 -18.27 -8.69
CA VAL A 96 9.97 -19.58 -8.31
C VAL A 96 9.67 -20.34 -9.58
N GLN A 97 10.20 -21.55 -9.70
CA GLN A 97 9.76 -22.52 -10.68
C GLN A 97 9.09 -23.67 -9.94
N THR A 98 7.91 -24.08 -10.39
CA THR A 98 7.29 -25.31 -9.92
C THR A 98 7.89 -26.45 -10.72
N THR A 99 8.50 -27.41 -10.03
CA THR A 99 9.05 -28.62 -10.65
C THR A 99 7.91 -29.56 -11.08
N ASP A 100 8.23 -30.55 -11.89
CA ASP A 100 7.28 -31.57 -12.35
C ASP A 100 6.66 -32.38 -11.19
N THR A 101 7.29 -32.36 -10.01
CA THR A 101 6.82 -32.98 -8.76
C THR A 101 5.91 -32.08 -7.93
N GLY A 102 5.68 -30.83 -8.35
CA GLY A 102 4.87 -29.84 -7.63
C GLY A 102 5.63 -29.07 -6.55
N GLU A 103 6.93 -29.30 -6.40
CA GLU A 103 7.76 -28.55 -5.45
C GLU A 103 8.14 -27.17 -5.99
N GLN A 104 8.22 -26.18 -5.10
CA GLN A 104 8.63 -24.84 -5.46
C GLN A 104 10.16 -24.69 -5.27
N GLU A 105 10.88 -24.59 -6.39
CA GLU A 105 12.32 -24.32 -6.38
C GLU A 105 12.61 -22.84 -6.66
N PHE A 106 13.61 -22.30 -5.97
CA PHE A 106 14.05 -20.91 -6.12
C PHE A 106 15.28 -20.81 -7.02
N ILE A 107 15.10 -20.30 -8.23
CA ILE A 107 16.14 -20.24 -9.26
C ILE A 107 16.60 -18.80 -9.45
N ARG A 108 17.92 -18.58 -9.41
CA ARG A 108 18.49 -17.25 -9.63
C ARG A 108 18.63 -16.97 -11.13
N LEU A 109 18.01 -15.90 -11.61
CA LEU A 109 18.04 -15.54 -13.04
C LEU A 109 19.39 -14.99 -13.52
N ARG A 110 20.22 -14.44 -12.62
CA ARG A 110 21.55 -13.93 -12.97
C ARG A 110 22.64 -14.69 -12.22
N PRO A 111 23.71 -15.11 -12.91
CA PRO A 111 24.88 -15.67 -12.24
C PRO A 111 25.46 -14.62 -11.28
N LYS A 112 26.01 -15.09 -10.16
CA LYS A 112 26.76 -14.23 -9.25
C LYS A 112 27.94 -13.68 -10.06
N ASN A 113 28.05 -12.34 -10.18
CA ASN A 113 29.31 -11.73 -10.64
C ASN A 113 30.38 -12.06 -9.60
N SER A 114 31.02 -13.21 -9.74
CA SER A 114 32.30 -13.51 -9.12
C SER A 114 33.30 -12.62 -9.83
N LYS A 115 33.57 -11.44 -9.27
CA LYS A 115 34.83 -10.77 -9.57
C LYS A 115 35.92 -11.71 -9.05
N SER A 116 36.65 -12.33 -9.98
CA SER A 116 37.96 -12.95 -9.74
C SER A 116 38.97 -11.92 -9.26
#